data_AF-A0A1F6RD98-F1
#
_entry.id   AF-A0A1F6RD98-F1
#
_cell.length_a   1.000
_cell.length_b   1.000
_cell.length_c   1.000
_cell.angle_alpha   90.00
_cell.angle_beta   90.00
_cell.angle_gamma   90.00
#
_symmetry.space_group_name_H-M   'P 1'
#
loop_
_entity.id
_entity.type
_entity.pdbx_description
1 polymer ?
#
loop_
_entity_poly.entity_id
_entity_poly.type
_entity_poly.pdbx_seq_one_letter_code
_entity_poly.pdbx_strand_id
1 'polypeptide(L)'
;MEAAEKIMSIASNERIQGLIIEAENELAKIQPEIAYLEECQKKLVELNEQKFKLNSLIASLKSLVKNTDVNKSKRDKNEVGENNIEDAEVKIAVNVSKEDDENSRKIFLPDQAISQVRNYLRTNNNLNYEIYKGIVFSSGQATTADIKHYLVENKVKQPKSGKGFEDVELKEISSRVNYLVRKNILTSPEPGVFRLVFGWCDIQ
;
A
#
# COMPACT_ATOMS: atom_id res chain seq x y z
N MET A 1 21.65 -45.58 -54.30
CA MET A 1 20.88 -44.40 -53.86
C MET A 1 20.96 -44.22 -52.34
N GLU A 2 20.79 -45.26 -51.52
CA GLU A 2 20.80 -45.17 -50.04
C GLU A 2 22.07 -44.58 -49.41
N ALA A 3 23.27 -44.81 -49.95
CA ALA A 3 24.51 -44.31 -49.35
C ALA A 3 24.65 -42.77 -49.42
N ALA A 4 24.15 -42.15 -50.50
CA ALA A 4 24.24 -40.70 -50.69
C ALA A 4 23.23 -39.94 -49.81
N GLU A 5 22.04 -40.49 -49.60
CA GLU A 5 21.03 -39.94 -48.68
C GLU A 5 21.49 -40.01 -47.22
N LYS A 6 22.16 -41.10 -46.83
CA LYS A 6 22.73 -41.24 -45.48
C LYS A 6 23.83 -40.21 -45.22
N ILE A 7 24.70 -39.95 -46.19
CA ILE A 7 25.78 -38.95 -46.07
C ILE A 7 25.21 -37.53 -45.99
N MET A 8 24.18 -37.21 -46.79
CA MET A 8 23.49 -35.91 -46.69
C MET A 8 22.75 -35.71 -45.36
N SER A 9 22.13 -36.75 -44.81
CA SER A 9 21.47 -36.71 -43.50
C SER A 9 22.46 -36.46 -42.35
N ILE A 10 23.65 -37.07 -42.40
CA ILE A 10 24.71 -36.87 -41.40
C ILE A 10 25.26 -35.43 -41.48
N ALA A 11 25.56 -34.94 -42.68
CA ALA A 11 26.02 -33.56 -42.88
C ALA A 11 24.98 -32.52 -42.43
N SER A 12 23.69 -32.81 -42.61
CA SER A 12 22.60 -31.96 -42.10
C SER A 12 22.54 -31.97 -40.57
N ASN A 13 22.74 -33.12 -39.92
CA ASN A 13 22.73 -33.22 -38.46
C ASN A 13 23.93 -32.52 -37.82
N GLU A 14 25.12 -32.62 -38.40
CA GLU A 14 26.32 -31.90 -37.92
C GLU A 14 26.12 -30.38 -38.00
N ARG A 15 25.49 -29.89 -39.08
CA ARG A 15 25.17 -28.47 -39.22
C ARG A 15 24.16 -27.99 -38.17
N ILE A 16 23.14 -28.80 -37.87
CA ILE A 16 22.15 -28.50 -36.83
C ILE A 16 22.82 -28.48 -35.45
N GLN A 17 23.70 -29.44 -35.15
CA GLN A 17 24.47 -29.46 -33.91
C GLN A 17 25.37 -28.22 -33.75
N GLY A 18 26.01 -27.76 -34.83
CA GLY A 18 26.78 -26.52 -34.82
C GLY A 18 25.94 -25.29 -34.46
N LEU A 19 24.73 -25.18 -35.01
CA LEU A 19 23.79 -24.10 -34.69
C LEU A 19 23.28 -24.17 -33.25
N ILE A 20 23.08 -25.38 -32.71
CA ILE A 20 22.70 -25.56 -31.30
C ILE A 20 23.82 -25.06 -30.39
N ILE A 21 25.08 -25.45 -30.66
CA ILE A 21 26.23 -25.01 -29.86
C ILE A 21 26.40 -23.48 -29.93
N GLU A 22 26.22 -22.88 -31.11
CA GLU A 22 26.26 -21.42 -31.27
C GLU A 22 25.17 -20.74 -30.44
N ALA A 23 23.93 -21.25 -30.49
CA ALA A 23 22.83 -20.74 -29.70
C ALA A 23 23.05 -20.91 -28.17
N GLU A 24 23.59 -22.04 -27.74
CA GLU A 24 23.95 -22.29 -26.33
C GLU A 24 25.05 -21.33 -25.85
N ASN A 25 26.04 -21.05 -26.68
CA ASN A 25 27.11 -20.10 -26.37
C ASN A 25 26.58 -18.66 -26.27
N GLU A 26 25.71 -18.23 -27.19
CA GLU A 26 25.06 -16.91 -27.11
C GLU A 26 24.15 -16.81 -25.88
N LEU A 27 23.41 -17.87 -25.55
CA LEU A 27 22.59 -17.93 -24.34
C LEU A 27 23.45 -17.81 -23.07
N ALA A 28 24.59 -18.50 -23.03
CA ALA A 28 25.54 -18.42 -21.91
C ALA A 28 26.14 -17.02 -21.71
N LYS A 29 26.26 -16.21 -22.78
CA LYS A 29 26.72 -14.81 -22.68
C LYS A 29 25.65 -13.90 -22.07
N ILE A 30 24.37 -14.13 -22.38
CA ILE A 30 23.26 -13.25 -21.97
C ILE A 30 22.75 -13.60 -20.56
N GLN A 31 22.84 -14.86 -20.15
CA GLN A 31 22.38 -15.33 -18.83
C GLN A 31 22.92 -14.55 -17.62
N PRO A 32 24.23 -14.21 -17.52
CA PRO A 32 24.74 -13.42 -16.39
C PRO A 32 24.19 -11.99 -16.37
N GLU A 33 23.94 -11.39 -17.54
CA GLU A 33 23.39 -10.04 -17.62
C GLU A 33 21.91 -10.01 -17.19
N ILE A 34 21.14 -11.05 -17.53
CA ILE A 34 19.78 -11.24 -16.99
C ILE A 34 19.82 -11.33 -15.46
N ALA A 35 20.70 -12.16 -14.90
CA ALA A 35 20.82 -12.33 -13.45
C ALA A 35 21.18 -11.00 -12.73
N TYR A 36 22.08 -10.21 -13.32
CA TYR A 36 22.42 -8.88 -12.81
C TYR A 36 21.22 -7.93 -12.83
N LEU A 37 20.46 -7.90 -13.92
CA LEU A 37 19.27 -7.04 -14.04
C LEU A 37 18.18 -7.44 -13.04
N GLU A 38 17.99 -8.74 -12.79
CA GLU A 38 17.07 -9.22 -11.74
C GLU A 38 17.49 -8.76 -10.33
N GLU A 39 18.79 -8.76 -10.03
CA GLU A 39 19.32 -8.24 -8.77
C GLU A 39 19.11 -6.72 -8.65
N CYS A 40 19.39 -5.97 -9.72
CA CYS A 40 19.10 -4.54 -9.77
C CYS A 40 17.62 -4.24 -9.55
N GLN A 41 16.72 -5.05 -10.12
CA GLN A 41 15.28 -4.90 -9.92
C GLN A 41 14.88 -5.12 -8.46
N LYS A 42 15.45 -6.13 -7.78
CA LYS A 42 15.22 -6.35 -6.34
C LYS A 42 15.68 -5.14 -5.52
N LYS A 43 16.89 -4.64 -5.78
CA LYS A 43 17.44 -3.47 -5.08
C LYS A 43 16.61 -2.21 -5.30
N LEU A 44 16.06 -2.03 -6.51
CA LEU A 44 15.15 -0.93 -6.81
C LEU A 44 13.86 -1.01 -5.98
N VAL A 45 13.31 -2.20 -5.77
CA VAL A 45 12.14 -2.41 -4.90
C VAL A 45 12.47 -2.00 -3.46
N GLU A 46 13.58 -2.48 -2.90
CA GLU A 46 14.03 -2.13 -1.54
C GLU A 46 14.22 -0.61 -1.36
N LEU A 47 14.86 0.05 -2.33
CA LEU A 47 15.06 1.50 -2.29
C LEU A 47 13.73 2.27 -2.37
N ASN A 48 12.77 1.79 -3.16
CA ASN A 48 11.43 2.40 -3.22
C ASN A 48 10.67 2.24 -1.89
N GLU A 49 10.80 1.09 -1.21
CA GLU A 49 10.25 0.89 0.13
C GLU A 49 10.88 1.85 1.15
N GLN A 50 12.21 2.01 1.12
CA GLN A 50 12.90 2.98 2.00
C GLN A 50 12.45 4.41 1.73
N LYS A 51 12.39 4.81 0.44
CA LYS A 51 11.89 6.13 0.02
C LYS A 51 10.47 6.36 0.52
N PHE A 52 9.61 5.36 0.43
CA PHE A 52 8.25 5.41 0.93
C PHE A 52 8.20 5.67 2.45
N LYS A 53 8.97 4.90 3.24
CA LYS A 53 9.06 5.09 4.70
C LYS A 53 9.56 6.50 5.07
N LEU A 54 10.59 7.00 4.38
CA LEU A 54 11.13 8.33 4.61
C LEU A 54 10.14 9.44 4.24
N ASN A 55 9.44 9.32 3.10
CA ASN A 55 8.41 10.28 2.72
C ASN A 55 7.27 10.33 3.76
N SER A 56 6.87 9.18 4.29
CA SER A 56 5.87 9.10 5.35
C SER A 56 6.33 9.79 6.63
N LEU A 57 7.59 9.60 7.01
CA LEU A 57 8.18 10.29 8.16
C LEU A 57 8.25 11.80 7.94
N ILE A 58 8.70 12.26 6.77
CA ILE A 58 8.76 13.69 6.42
C ILE A 58 7.37 14.33 6.48
N ALA A 59 6.35 13.68 5.92
CA ALA A 59 4.98 14.18 5.95
C ALA A 59 4.46 14.32 7.39
N SER A 60 4.70 13.29 8.21
CA SER A 60 4.36 13.29 9.64
C SER A 60 5.05 14.46 10.35
N LEU A 61 6.37 14.60 10.22
CA LEU A 61 7.13 15.68 10.84
C LEU A 61 6.68 17.08 10.39
N LYS A 62 6.37 17.27 9.10
CA LYS A 62 5.85 18.55 8.58
C LYS A 62 4.50 18.91 9.20
N SER A 63 3.64 17.95 9.48
CA SER A 63 2.36 18.21 10.15
C SER A 63 2.57 18.70 11.60
N LEU A 64 3.58 18.17 12.29
CA LEU A 64 3.93 18.61 13.65
C LEU A 64 4.41 20.08 13.66
N VAL A 65 5.27 20.46 12.72
CA VAL A 65 5.79 21.84 12.62
C VAL A 65 4.69 22.86 12.34
N LYS A 66 3.69 22.52 11.52
CA LYS A 66 2.56 23.42 11.24
C LYS A 66 1.68 23.67 12.47
N ASN A 67 1.63 22.74 13.43
CA ASN A 67 0.81 22.87 14.64
C ASN A 67 1.50 23.67 15.76
N THR A 68 2.84 23.72 15.77
CA THR A 68 3.58 24.51 16.77
C THR A 68 3.42 26.03 16.61
N ASP A 69 3.10 26.53 15.41
CA ASP A 69 2.89 27.96 15.18
C ASP A 69 1.48 28.45 15.57
N VAL A 70 0.50 27.54 15.71
CA VAL A 70 -0.91 27.90 15.97
C VAL A 70 -1.28 27.84 17.46
N ASN A 71 -0.59 27.02 18.26
CA ASN A 71 -0.93 26.77 19.67
C ASN A 71 -0.53 27.86 20.68
N LYS A 72 -0.28 29.10 20.23
CA LYS A 72 -0.04 30.25 21.12
C LYS A 72 -1.30 31.02 21.52
N SER A 73 -2.48 30.62 21.07
CA SER A 73 -3.73 31.30 21.39
C SER A 73 -4.82 30.31 21.76
N LYS A 74 -5.49 30.55 22.89
CA LYS A 74 -6.68 29.87 23.43
C LYS A 74 -6.41 28.70 24.38
N ARG A 75 -6.05 29.05 25.61
CA ARG A 75 -6.63 28.39 26.79
C ARG A 75 -7.63 29.37 27.40
N ASP A 76 -8.92 29.08 27.29
CA ASP A 76 -9.87 29.48 28.31
C ASP A 76 -11.18 28.66 28.23
N LYS A 77 -11.48 28.04 29.38
CA LYS A 77 -12.80 27.85 30.01
C LYS A 77 -13.68 26.61 29.71
N ASN A 78 -13.88 25.87 30.81
CA ASN A 78 -15.13 25.32 31.36
C ASN A 78 -15.74 24.08 30.69
N GLU A 79 -16.52 23.22 31.35
CA GLU A 79 -16.69 22.67 32.71
C GLU A 79 -17.82 21.63 32.55
N VAL A 80 -17.71 20.48 33.22
CA VAL A 80 -18.77 19.62 33.81
C VAL A 80 -20.03 19.24 33.01
N GLY A 81 -20.32 17.92 32.94
CA GLY A 81 -21.66 17.37 32.66
C GLY A 81 -21.75 15.84 32.80
N GLU A 82 -22.67 15.38 33.64
CA GLU A 82 -22.84 14.04 34.23
C GLU A 82 -23.75 13.03 33.44
N ASN A 83 -23.51 11.72 33.73
CA ASN A 83 -24.42 10.57 33.96
C ASN A 83 -25.19 9.77 32.86
N ASN A 84 -24.82 8.47 32.79
CA ASN A 84 -25.58 7.18 32.80
C ASN A 84 -26.66 6.82 31.73
N ILE A 85 -26.53 5.64 31.08
CA ILE A 85 -27.20 4.32 31.34
C ILE A 85 -26.97 3.36 30.14
N GLU A 86 -26.87 2.06 30.46
CA GLU A 86 -26.50 0.86 29.70
C GLU A 86 -27.40 0.49 28.50
N ASP A 87 -26.78 -0.14 27.48
CA ASP A 87 -27.40 -1.20 26.67
C ASP A 87 -26.31 -2.14 26.12
N ALA A 88 -26.46 -3.43 26.44
CA ALA A 88 -25.49 -4.49 26.21
C ALA A 88 -25.55 -5.04 24.77
N GLU A 89 -24.67 -4.52 23.92
CA GLU A 89 -24.07 -5.28 22.82
C GLU A 89 -22.57 -5.26 23.07
N VAL A 90 -21.85 -6.35 22.75
CA VAL A 90 -20.38 -6.41 22.86
C VAL A 90 -19.77 -5.45 21.83
N LYS A 91 -19.80 -4.16 22.15
CA LYS A 91 -19.01 -3.11 21.55
C LYS A 91 -17.63 -3.27 22.16
N ILE A 92 -16.70 -3.79 21.38
CA ILE A 92 -15.29 -3.58 21.68
C ILE A 92 -15.08 -2.07 21.58
N ALA A 93 -15.13 -1.41 22.72
CA ALA A 93 -14.81 0.00 22.86
C ALA A 93 -13.31 0.15 22.60
N VAL A 94 -12.94 0.25 21.33
CA VAL A 94 -11.79 1.07 21.00
C VAL A 94 -12.24 2.47 21.38
N ASN A 95 -11.70 3.00 22.48
CA ASN A 95 -11.83 4.42 22.83
C ASN A 95 -11.23 5.19 21.65
N VAL A 96 -12.07 5.51 20.67
CA VAL A 96 -11.77 6.51 19.66
C VAL A 96 -12.21 7.81 20.33
N SER A 97 -11.32 8.34 21.17
CA SER A 97 -11.40 9.70 21.69
C SER A 97 -11.68 10.61 20.50
N LYS A 98 -12.86 11.24 20.50
CA LYS A 98 -13.18 12.38 19.62
C LYS A 98 -12.47 13.62 20.14
N GLU A 99 -11.17 13.53 20.33
CA GLU A 99 -10.32 14.68 20.66
C GLU A 99 -9.45 14.97 19.45
N ASP A 100 -9.80 16.05 18.76
CA ASP A 100 -9.17 16.58 17.55
C ASP A 100 -7.69 16.98 17.71
N ASP A 101 -7.00 16.53 18.76
CA ASP A 101 -5.62 16.93 19.07
C ASP A 101 -4.73 15.80 19.64
N GLU A 102 -5.27 14.61 19.93
CA GLU A 102 -4.49 13.56 20.62
C GLU A 102 -3.37 12.94 19.77
N ASN A 103 -3.40 13.18 18.46
CA ASN A 103 -2.39 12.66 17.52
C ASN A 103 -1.45 13.74 16.98
N SER A 104 -1.52 15.00 17.46
CA SER A 104 -0.57 16.05 17.09
C SER A 104 0.83 15.82 17.66
N ARG A 105 1.05 14.70 18.37
CA ARG A 105 2.35 14.23 18.89
C ARG A 105 2.70 12.78 18.50
N LYS A 106 1.95 12.19 17.56
CA LYS A 106 2.15 10.79 17.15
C LYS A 106 2.82 10.70 15.77
N ILE A 107 3.75 9.76 15.63
CA ILE A 107 4.35 9.37 14.35
C ILE A 107 3.57 8.21 13.73
N PHE A 108 3.43 8.23 12.41
CA PHE A 108 2.84 7.12 11.67
C PHE A 108 3.92 6.11 11.25
N LEU A 109 3.70 4.84 11.61
CA LEU A 109 4.57 3.70 11.33
C LEU A 109 3.85 2.73 10.37
N PRO A 110 4.17 2.78 9.06
CA PRO A 110 3.49 1.96 8.04
C PRO A 110 3.52 0.46 8.32
N ASP A 111 4.67 -0.08 8.75
CA ASP A 111 4.83 -1.52 9.02
C ASP A 111 3.94 -1.97 10.18
N GLN A 112 3.79 -1.12 11.20
CA GLN A 112 2.89 -1.37 12.32
C GLN A 112 1.43 -1.33 11.88
N ALA A 113 1.04 -0.36 11.05
CA ALA A 113 -0.30 -0.27 10.49
C ALA A 113 -0.67 -1.51 9.68
N ILE A 114 0.26 -2.02 8.87
CA ILE A 114 0.07 -3.24 8.07
C ILE A 114 0.02 -4.49 8.95
N SER A 115 0.81 -4.58 10.00
CA SER A 115 0.82 -5.72 10.92
C SER A 115 -0.49 -5.79 11.71
N GLN A 116 -0.93 -4.68 12.30
CA GLN A 116 -2.11 -4.62 13.17
C GLN A 116 -3.41 -4.89 12.41
N VAL A 117 -3.54 -4.43 11.17
CA VAL A 117 -4.80 -4.57 10.40
C VAL A 117 -5.10 -6.02 9.98
N ARG A 118 -4.11 -6.93 9.99
CA ARG A 118 -4.29 -8.32 9.55
C ARG A 118 -5.34 -9.08 10.37
N ASN A 119 -5.56 -8.65 11.61
CA ASN A 119 -6.59 -9.22 12.48
C ASN A 119 -8.02 -8.75 12.13
N TYR A 120 -8.15 -7.72 11.29
CA TYR A 120 -9.42 -7.05 10.98
C TYR A 120 -9.78 -7.14 9.48
N LEU A 121 -8.78 -7.26 8.61
CA LEU A 121 -8.96 -7.40 7.16
C LEU A 121 -8.20 -8.61 6.64
N ARG A 122 -8.88 -9.40 5.79
CA ARG A 122 -8.21 -10.41 4.98
C ARG A 122 -7.23 -9.73 4.03
N THR A 123 -5.97 -10.17 4.03
CA THR A 123 -4.89 -9.54 3.25
C THR A 123 -4.83 -10.01 1.79
N ASN A 124 -5.26 -11.24 1.50
CA ASN A 124 -5.13 -11.84 0.18
C ASN A 124 -6.32 -11.49 -0.73
N ASN A 125 -6.03 -10.95 -1.91
CA ASN A 125 -6.99 -10.62 -2.97
C ASN A 125 -8.21 -9.83 -2.48
N ASN A 126 -7.99 -8.89 -1.56
CA ASN A 126 -9.07 -8.15 -0.92
C ASN A 126 -8.95 -6.66 -1.27
N LEU A 127 -9.92 -6.15 -2.02
CA LEU A 127 -9.96 -4.74 -2.39
C LEU A 127 -9.95 -3.80 -1.17
N ASN A 128 -10.60 -4.18 -0.07
CA ASN A 128 -10.62 -3.36 1.14
C ASN A 128 -9.22 -3.24 1.76
N TYR A 129 -8.39 -4.28 1.62
CA TYR A 129 -6.99 -4.23 2.04
C TYR A 129 -6.14 -3.39 1.08
N GLU A 130 -6.41 -3.43 -0.23
CA GLU A 130 -5.77 -2.54 -1.21
C GLU A 130 -6.10 -1.06 -0.95
N ILE A 131 -7.37 -0.76 -0.64
CA ILE A 131 -7.80 0.58 -0.23
C ILE A 131 -7.06 1.02 1.04
N TYR A 132 -6.99 0.13 2.04
CA TYR A 132 -6.26 0.40 3.28
C TYR A 132 -4.77 0.71 3.00
N LYS A 133 -4.12 -0.07 2.14
CA LYS A 133 -2.73 0.19 1.73
C LYS A 133 -2.58 1.53 1.02
N GLY A 134 -3.57 1.99 0.27
CA GLY A 134 -3.56 3.32 -0.32
C GLY A 134 -3.49 4.43 0.74
N ILE A 135 -4.18 4.27 1.87
CA ILE A 135 -4.12 5.23 2.97
C ILE A 135 -2.80 5.12 3.74
N VAL A 136 -2.27 3.90 3.90
CA VAL A 136 -0.91 3.69 4.42
C VAL A 136 0.09 4.43 3.53
N PHE A 137 -0.07 4.34 2.21
CA PHE A 137 0.78 5.01 1.23
C PHE A 137 0.72 6.54 1.32
N SER A 138 -0.37 7.09 1.81
CA SER A 138 -0.51 8.51 2.11
C SER A 138 -0.12 8.87 3.55
N SER A 139 0.73 8.07 4.21
CA SER A 139 1.21 8.33 5.58
C SER A 139 0.11 8.30 6.65
N GLY A 140 -0.88 7.42 6.45
CA GLY A 140 -1.94 7.18 7.43
C GLY A 140 -3.14 8.13 7.33
N GLN A 141 -3.11 9.11 6.43
CA GLN A 141 -4.24 9.98 6.12
C GLN A 141 -4.30 10.26 4.61
N ALA A 142 -5.46 10.04 4.00
CA ALA A 142 -5.64 10.15 2.55
C ALA A 142 -7.00 10.73 2.18
N THR A 143 -7.05 11.49 1.09
CA THR A 143 -8.32 11.83 0.44
C THR A 143 -8.80 10.66 -0.43
N THR A 144 -10.07 10.72 -0.83
CA THR A 144 -10.62 9.78 -1.82
C THR A 144 -9.82 9.78 -3.14
N ALA A 145 -9.28 10.94 -3.53
CA ALA A 145 -8.47 11.08 -4.74
C ALA A 145 -7.10 10.40 -4.60
N ASP A 146 -6.43 10.56 -3.45
CA ASP A 146 -5.14 9.89 -3.16
C ASP A 146 -5.29 8.37 -3.20
N ILE A 147 -6.38 7.86 -2.61
CA ILE A 147 -6.70 6.42 -2.65
C ILE A 147 -6.91 5.96 -4.09
N LYS A 148 -7.66 6.71 -4.91
CA LYS A 148 -7.84 6.38 -6.33
C LYS A 148 -6.51 6.35 -7.07
N HIS A 149 -5.66 7.35 -6.85
CA HIS A 149 -4.34 7.45 -7.47
C HIS A 149 -3.50 6.21 -7.17
N TYR A 150 -3.43 5.82 -5.89
CA TYR A 150 -2.74 4.61 -5.47
C TYR A 150 -3.27 3.35 -6.19
N LEU A 151 -4.60 3.18 -6.26
CA LEU A 151 -5.21 2.00 -6.89
C LEU A 151 -4.89 1.90 -8.38
N VAL A 152 -4.83 3.04 -9.09
CA VAL A 152 -4.47 3.11 -10.52
C VAL A 152 -2.98 2.82 -10.71
N GLU A 153 -2.10 3.50 -9.96
CA GLU A 153 -0.64 3.31 -10.08
C GLU A 153 -0.22 1.86 -9.80
N ASN A 154 -0.85 1.24 -8.81
CA ASN A 154 -0.57 -0.15 -8.42
C ASN A 154 -1.37 -1.18 -9.23
N LYS A 155 -2.07 -0.75 -10.29
CA LYS A 155 -2.85 -1.59 -11.22
C LYS A 155 -3.84 -2.51 -10.52
N VAL A 156 -4.41 -2.07 -9.39
CA VAL A 156 -5.37 -2.86 -8.61
C VAL A 156 -6.62 -3.11 -9.47
N LYS A 157 -7.13 -4.34 -9.42
CA LYS A 157 -8.31 -4.72 -10.19
C LYS A 157 -9.56 -4.78 -9.33
N GLN A 158 -10.67 -4.33 -9.89
CA GLN A 158 -11.97 -4.39 -9.26
C GLN A 158 -12.45 -5.84 -9.13
N PRO A 159 -13.03 -6.22 -7.97
CA PRO A 159 -13.69 -7.50 -7.82
C PRO A 159 -14.80 -7.66 -8.85
N LYS A 160 -14.99 -8.89 -9.35
CA LYS A 160 -15.99 -9.27 -10.37
C LYS A 160 -15.70 -8.78 -11.79
N SER A 161 -15.38 -7.49 -11.99
CA SER A 161 -15.19 -6.94 -13.34
C SER A 161 -13.77 -7.10 -13.88
N GLY A 162 -12.76 -7.23 -13.00
CA GLY A 162 -11.35 -7.31 -13.39
C GLY A 162 -10.79 -6.02 -14.02
N LYS A 163 -11.58 -4.95 -14.10
CA LYS A 163 -11.17 -3.64 -14.64
C LYS A 163 -10.34 -2.86 -13.62
N GLY A 164 -9.54 -1.91 -14.09
CA GLY A 164 -8.83 -0.98 -13.21
C GLY A 164 -9.75 0.09 -12.61
N PHE A 165 -9.15 1.11 -11.99
CA PHE A 165 -9.85 2.19 -11.28
C PHE A 165 -9.85 3.52 -12.04
N GLU A 166 -9.30 3.58 -13.25
CA GLU A 166 -9.12 4.79 -14.05
C GLU A 166 -10.44 5.54 -14.24
N ASP A 167 -11.48 4.83 -14.68
CA ASP A 167 -12.81 5.37 -14.96
C ASP A 167 -13.78 5.34 -13.76
N VAL A 168 -13.33 4.84 -12.60
CA VAL A 168 -14.19 4.73 -11.42
C VAL A 168 -14.39 6.10 -10.79
N GLU A 169 -15.64 6.49 -10.56
CA GLU A 169 -15.95 7.76 -9.91
C GLU A 169 -15.52 7.77 -8.44
N LEU A 170 -15.05 8.94 -7.96
CA LEU A 170 -14.61 9.10 -6.56
C LEU A 170 -15.70 8.73 -5.55
N LYS A 171 -16.98 8.99 -5.86
CA LYS A 171 -18.10 8.65 -4.97
C LYS A 171 -18.19 7.14 -4.69
N GLU A 172 -17.85 6.31 -5.67
CA GLU A 172 -17.88 4.86 -5.51
C GLU A 172 -16.74 4.38 -4.61
N ILE A 173 -15.54 4.96 -4.77
CA ILE A 173 -14.40 4.71 -3.90
C ILE A 173 -14.72 5.16 -2.48
N SER A 174 -15.21 6.39 -2.31
CA SER A 174 -15.62 6.94 -1.01
C SER A 174 -16.64 6.05 -0.30
N SER A 175 -17.66 5.53 -1.02
CA SER A 175 -18.64 4.59 -0.47
C SER A 175 -17.98 3.31 0.08
N ARG A 176 -17.00 2.76 -0.65
CA ARG A 176 -16.22 1.59 -0.21
C ARG A 176 -15.32 1.92 1.00
N VAL A 177 -14.71 3.11 1.03
CA VAL A 177 -13.88 3.53 2.17
C VAL A 177 -14.75 3.73 3.43
N ASN A 178 -15.96 4.27 3.29
CA ASN A 178 -16.91 4.41 4.39
C ASN A 178 -17.36 3.07 5.02
N TYR A 179 -17.21 1.94 4.30
CA TYR A 179 -17.37 0.63 4.92
C TYR A 179 -16.27 0.35 5.97
N LEU A 180 -15.03 0.73 5.68
CA LEU A 180 -13.90 0.58 6.62
C LEU A 180 -14.01 1.53 7.82
N VAL A 181 -14.59 2.72 7.63
CA VAL A 181 -14.94 3.63 8.72
C VAL A 181 -15.95 2.99 9.67
N ARG A 182 -17.04 2.41 9.14
CA ARG A 182 -18.05 1.69 9.93
C ARG A 182 -17.51 0.46 10.65
N LYS A 183 -16.38 -0.08 10.22
CA LYS A 183 -15.68 -1.20 10.86
C LYS A 183 -14.62 -0.76 11.87
N ASN A 184 -14.54 0.53 12.19
CA ASN A 184 -13.54 1.11 13.11
C ASN A 184 -12.09 0.81 12.70
N ILE A 185 -11.84 0.57 11.41
CA ILE A 185 -10.49 0.43 10.85
C ILE A 185 -9.95 1.81 10.46
N LEU A 186 -10.86 2.71 10.07
CA LEU A 186 -10.58 4.09 9.69
C LEU A 186 -11.45 5.05 10.50
N THR A 187 -11.02 6.31 10.56
CA THR A 187 -11.84 7.46 10.93
C THR A 187 -11.98 8.40 9.73
N SER A 188 -12.99 9.28 9.77
CA SER A 188 -13.17 10.34 8.76
C SER A 188 -13.16 11.68 9.50
N PRO A 189 -11.99 12.33 9.63
CA PRO A 189 -11.88 13.61 10.33
C PRO A 189 -12.60 14.73 9.57
N GLU A 190 -12.62 14.65 8.23
CA GLU A 190 -13.28 15.60 7.36
C GLU A 190 -14.00 14.87 6.21
N PRO A 191 -15.04 15.45 5.60
CA PRO A 191 -15.71 14.86 4.45
C PRO A 191 -14.73 14.51 3.31
N GLY A 192 -14.66 13.23 2.96
CA GLY A 192 -13.80 12.75 1.88
C GLY A 192 -12.32 12.54 2.26
N VAL A 193 -11.96 12.83 3.51
CA VAL A 193 -10.66 12.53 4.13
C VAL A 193 -10.82 11.35 5.06
N PHE A 194 -9.87 10.42 4.98
CA PHE A 194 -9.87 9.19 5.77
C PHE A 194 -8.53 9.03 6.45
N ARG A 195 -8.57 8.54 7.69
CA ARG A 195 -7.39 8.33 8.52
C ARG A 195 -7.39 6.92 9.08
N LEU A 196 -6.22 6.28 9.14
CA LEU A 196 -6.07 4.97 9.76
C LEU A 196 -6.20 5.07 11.27
N VAL A 197 -6.84 4.08 11.89
CA VAL A 197 -6.82 3.90 13.36
C VAL A 197 -5.50 3.30 13.83
N PHE A 198 -4.89 2.44 13.01
CA PHE A 198 -3.67 1.70 13.36
C PHE A 198 -2.40 2.41 12.91
N GLY A 199 -1.27 2.05 13.54
CA GLY A 199 0.07 2.51 13.15
C GLY A 199 0.49 3.87 13.68
N TRP A 200 -0.25 4.50 14.58
CA TRP A 200 0.18 5.73 15.25
C TRP A 200 0.90 5.40 16.57
N CYS A 201 2.05 6.02 16.82
CA CYS A 201 2.86 5.83 18.03
C CYS A 201 3.24 7.18 18.62
N ASP A 202 3.21 7.33 19.94
CA ASP A 202 3.65 8.55 20.63
C ASP A 202 5.16 8.76 20.47
N ILE A 203 5.57 10.01 20.27
CA ILE A 203 6.98 10.40 20.35
C ILE A 203 7.37 10.40 21.84
N GLN A 204 8.19 9.42 22.25
CA GLN A 204 8.83 9.39 23.58
C GLN A 204 10.02 10.35 23.64
#